data_AF-A0A2V1E379-F1
#
_entry.id   AF-A0A2V1E379-F1
#
_cell.length_a   1.000
_cell.length_b   1.000
_cell.length_c   1.000
_cell.angle_alpha   90.00
_cell.angle_beta   90.00
_cell.angle_gamma   90.00
#
_symmetry.space_group_name_H-M   'P 1'
#
loop_
_entity.id
_entity.type
_entity.pdbx_description
1 polymer ?
#
loop_
_entity_poly.entity_id
_entity_poly.type
_entity_poly.pdbx_seq_one_letter_code
_entity_poly.pdbx_strand_id
1 'polypeptide(L)'
;MGVNGRKRLDAALVDHEDPYLGNVVLFSLADMAARDVSNCGTGISAALLADACRLVAQAQSPERIDARHIGEVCSLVEKMEDHRRIFPGWELFGSRDLFITSWADLNFYDFDFGDGLAKPHFVRIPYSQADGNIVVLPRNRSETETGSSHGLEVVVMLQRTDLEALKEDSLWEE
;
A
#
# COMPACT_ATOMS: atom_id res chain seq x y z
N MET A 1 -4.53 2.14 4.68
CA MET A 1 -3.25 1.81 4.01
C MET A 1 -2.19 1.42 5.04
N GLY A 2 -1.34 0.45 4.74
CA GLY A 2 -0.24 0.03 5.63
C GLY A 2 0.88 1.08 5.71
N VAL A 3 1.39 1.33 6.91
CA VAL A 3 2.41 2.35 7.21
C VAL A 3 3.54 1.74 8.02
N ASN A 4 4.78 1.85 7.54
CA ASN A 4 5.96 1.40 8.28
C ASN A 4 6.29 2.38 9.43
N GLY A 5 6.14 1.92 10.67
CA GLY A 5 6.36 2.71 11.88
C GLY A 5 7.82 2.73 12.36
N ARG A 6 8.74 1.95 11.79
CA ARG A 6 10.14 1.84 12.27
C ARG A 6 10.81 3.21 12.45
N LYS A 7 10.91 4.00 11.36
CA LYS A 7 11.49 5.36 11.39
C LYS A 7 10.77 6.34 12.32
N ARG A 8 9.53 6.02 12.73
CA ARG A 8 8.69 6.88 13.57
C ARG A 8 8.90 6.59 15.06
N LEU A 9 9.34 5.37 15.38
CA LEU A 9 9.73 4.99 16.73
C LEU A 9 11.20 5.34 16.99
N ASP A 10 12.08 4.86 16.11
CA ASP A 10 13.52 5.05 16.24
C ASP A 10 14.19 4.87 14.87
N ALA A 11 15.08 5.80 14.51
CA ALA A 11 15.86 5.71 13.29
C ALA A 11 16.79 4.48 13.26
N ALA A 12 17.21 3.97 14.42
CA ALA A 12 18.02 2.75 14.51
C ALA A 12 17.27 1.49 14.01
N LEU A 13 15.93 1.47 14.05
CA LEU A 13 15.14 0.32 13.60
C LEU A 13 15.16 0.10 12.08
N VAL A 14 15.71 1.06 11.31
CA VAL A 14 15.92 0.92 9.86
C VAL A 14 17.40 0.77 9.50
N ASP A 15 18.26 0.49 10.48
CA ASP A 15 19.66 0.15 10.20
C ASP A 15 19.71 -1.09 9.29
N HIS A 16 20.57 -1.03 8.28
CA HIS A 16 20.76 -2.11 7.32
C HIS A 16 21.74 -3.17 7.85
N GLU A 17 22.63 -2.79 8.77
CA GLU A 17 23.63 -3.69 9.37
C GLU A 17 23.04 -4.51 10.52
N ASP A 18 22.07 -3.94 11.25
CA ASP A 18 21.31 -4.63 12.32
C ASP A 18 19.80 -4.40 12.14
N PRO A 19 19.17 -5.06 11.15
CA PRO A 19 17.80 -4.77 10.78
C PRO A 19 16.78 -5.32 11.77
N TYR A 20 15.82 -4.50 12.16
CA TYR A 20 14.66 -4.98 12.94
C TYR A 20 13.76 -5.89 12.09
N LEU A 21 13.77 -7.18 12.43
CA LEU A 21 13.05 -8.24 11.70
C LEU A 21 11.57 -8.40 12.08
N GLY A 22 11.10 -7.70 13.13
CA GLY A 22 9.71 -7.79 13.58
C GLY A 22 8.73 -6.96 12.74
N ASN A 23 7.45 -7.04 13.11
CA ASN A 23 6.41 -6.20 12.51
C ASN A 23 6.35 -4.82 13.19
N VAL A 24 6.29 -3.75 12.38
CA VAL A 24 5.92 -2.40 12.82
C VAL A 24 5.05 -1.76 11.74
N VAL A 25 3.90 -2.37 11.44
CA VAL A 25 2.96 -1.88 10.44
C VAL A 25 1.71 -1.36 11.13
N LEU A 26 1.40 -0.09 10.91
CA LEU A 26 0.15 0.52 11.36
C LEU A 26 -0.78 0.73 10.16
N PHE A 27 -2.05 1.02 10.42
CA PHE A 27 -3.02 1.36 9.39
C PHE A 27 -3.40 2.83 9.46
N SER A 28 -3.24 3.53 8.33
CA SER A 28 -3.83 4.86 8.11
C SER A 28 -5.18 4.72 7.42
N LEU A 29 -6.09 5.66 7.70
CA LEU A 29 -7.39 5.77 7.04
C LEU A 29 -7.50 7.16 6.39
N ALA A 30 -7.85 7.18 5.11
CA ALA A 30 -8.17 8.39 4.36
C ALA A 30 -9.57 8.22 3.78
N ASP A 31 -10.46 9.16 4.11
CA ASP A 31 -11.86 9.10 3.72
C ASP A 31 -12.16 10.16 2.65
N MET A 32 -12.87 9.76 1.61
CA MET A 32 -13.42 10.65 0.59
C MET A 32 -14.87 10.23 0.30
N ALA A 33 -15.79 11.19 0.13
CA ALA A 33 -17.16 10.84 -0.16
C ALA A 33 -17.27 10.25 -1.58
N ALA A 34 -18.00 9.15 -1.74
CA ALA A 34 -18.14 8.47 -3.03
C ALA A 34 -18.59 9.42 -4.15
N ARG A 35 -19.50 10.37 -3.86
CA ARG A 35 -19.98 11.38 -4.83
C ARG A 35 -18.86 12.27 -5.39
N ASP A 36 -17.81 12.52 -4.60
CA ASP A 36 -16.69 13.37 -5.01
C ASP A 36 -15.79 12.60 -5.98
N VAL A 37 -15.74 11.26 -5.84
CA VAL A 37 -15.04 10.33 -6.75
C VAL A 37 -15.88 9.96 -7.99
N SER A 38 -17.20 9.84 -7.84
CA SER A 38 -18.11 9.32 -8.90
C SER A 38 -18.28 10.26 -10.09
N ASN A 39 -17.99 11.56 -9.91
CA ASN A 39 -18.16 12.58 -10.95
C ASN A 39 -16.98 12.63 -11.96
N CYS A 40 -16.08 11.64 -11.95
CA CYS A 40 -14.93 11.56 -12.85
C CYS A 40 -15.25 11.12 -14.28
N GLY A 41 -16.48 10.68 -14.58
CA GLY A 41 -16.86 10.12 -15.89
C GLY A 41 -16.75 11.08 -17.09
N THR A 42 -16.45 12.37 -16.86
CA THR A 42 -16.18 13.37 -17.91
C THR A 42 -14.71 13.82 -17.93
N GLY A 43 -13.82 13.08 -17.26
CA GLY A 43 -12.41 13.40 -17.04
C GLY A 43 -12.13 13.60 -15.55
N ILE A 44 -11.04 13.00 -15.06
CA ILE A 44 -10.56 13.26 -13.70
C ILE A 44 -9.93 14.66 -13.68
N SER A 45 -10.52 15.58 -12.91
CA SER A 45 -9.85 16.88 -12.72
C SER A 45 -8.56 16.69 -11.92
N ALA A 46 -7.48 17.33 -12.35
CA ALA A 46 -6.22 17.33 -11.60
C ALA A 46 -6.40 17.79 -10.13
N ALA A 47 -7.41 18.62 -9.88
CA ALA A 47 -7.80 19.05 -8.53
C ALA A 47 -8.28 17.89 -7.66
N LEU A 48 -9.11 16.98 -8.20
CA LEU A 48 -9.60 15.83 -7.44
C LEU A 48 -8.48 14.84 -7.11
N LEU A 49 -7.56 14.58 -8.06
CA LEU A 49 -6.37 13.76 -7.78
C LEU A 49 -5.49 14.40 -6.71
N ALA A 50 -5.28 15.72 -6.81
CA ALA A 50 -4.52 16.46 -5.80
C ALA A 50 -5.18 16.35 -4.42
N ASP A 51 -6.50 16.41 -4.34
CA ASP A 51 -7.26 16.26 -3.10
C ASP A 51 -7.16 14.84 -2.52
N ALA A 52 -7.28 13.80 -3.35
CA ALA A 52 -7.08 12.41 -2.93
C ALA A 52 -5.66 12.19 -2.40
N CYS A 53 -4.65 12.64 -3.15
CA CYS A 53 -3.24 12.59 -2.74
C CYS A 53 -3.01 13.33 -1.41
N ARG A 54 -3.60 14.50 -1.24
CA ARG A 54 -3.50 15.29 -0.02
C ARG A 54 -4.12 14.56 1.17
N LEU A 55 -5.29 13.97 1.01
CA LEU A 55 -5.95 13.19 2.07
C LEU A 55 -5.10 11.98 2.49
N VAL A 56 -4.58 11.23 1.51
CA VAL A 56 -3.66 10.11 1.76
C VAL A 56 -2.40 10.56 2.48
N ALA A 57 -1.77 11.64 2.01
CA ALA A 57 -0.55 12.18 2.61
C ALA A 57 -0.79 12.65 4.05
N GLN A 58 -1.91 13.32 4.32
CA GLN A 58 -2.30 13.73 5.67
C GLN A 58 -2.60 12.53 6.58
N ALA A 59 -3.30 11.51 6.09
CA ALA A 59 -3.61 10.31 6.86
C ALA A 59 -2.35 9.51 7.26
N GLN A 60 -1.33 9.51 6.39
CA GLN A 60 -0.07 8.82 6.63
C GLN A 60 0.99 9.68 7.32
N SER A 61 0.71 10.95 7.58
CA SER A 61 1.75 11.89 7.99
C SER A 61 2.41 11.49 9.32
N PRO A 62 3.68 11.88 9.55
CA PRO A 62 4.35 11.64 10.83
C PRO A 62 3.62 12.28 12.01
N GLU A 63 2.83 13.33 11.81
CA GLU A 63 2.06 14.00 12.87
C GLU A 63 0.82 13.20 13.29
N ARG A 64 0.26 12.34 12.42
CA ARG A 64 -0.92 11.52 12.77
C ARG A 64 -0.57 10.16 13.31
N ILE A 65 0.46 9.54 12.73
CA ILE A 65 0.95 8.23 13.16
C ILE A 65 2.39 8.46 13.61
N ASP A 66 2.55 9.02 14.81
CA ASP A 66 3.84 9.26 15.47
C ASP A 66 4.16 8.13 16.48
N ALA A 67 5.28 8.24 17.20
CA ALA A 67 5.64 7.31 18.26
C ALA A 67 4.56 7.18 19.35
N ARG A 68 3.87 8.29 19.67
CA ARG A 68 2.80 8.30 20.67
C ARG A 68 1.61 7.48 20.20
N HIS A 69 1.13 7.70 18.97
CA HIS A 69 0.04 6.95 18.38
C HIS A 69 0.36 5.45 18.34
N ILE A 70 1.58 5.08 17.97
CA ILE A 70 2.03 3.68 17.98
C ILE A 70 1.95 3.10 19.40
N GLY A 71 2.43 3.84 20.40
CA GLY A 71 2.33 3.44 21.81
C GLY A 71 0.87 3.31 22.30
N GLU A 72 -0.04 4.17 21.83
CA GLU A 72 -1.47 4.09 22.13
C GLU A 72 -2.11 2.83 21.53
N VAL A 73 -1.75 2.46 20.29
CA VAL A 73 -2.19 1.21 19.65
C VAL A 73 -1.65 0.00 20.42
N CYS A 74 -0.36 -0.02 20.78
CA CYS A 74 0.19 -1.10 21.61
C CYS A 74 -0.53 -1.19 22.96
N SER A 75 -0.79 -0.06 23.60
CA SER A 75 -1.52 0.00 24.87
C SER A 75 -2.95 -0.54 24.75
N LEU A 76 -3.61 -0.35 23.61
CA LEU A 76 -4.93 -0.93 23.34
C LEU A 76 -4.85 -2.46 23.29
N VAL A 77 -3.86 -3.00 22.56
CA VAL A 77 -3.61 -4.45 22.47
C VAL A 77 -3.36 -5.05 23.85
N GLU A 78 -2.50 -4.43 24.67
CA GLU A 78 -2.15 -4.90 26.02
C GLU A 78 -3.33 -4.91 26.99
N LYS A 79 -4.27 -3.97 26.83
CA LYS A 79 -5.46 -3.84 27.70
C LYS A 79 -6.61 -4.75 27.31
N MET A 80 -6.56 -5.38 26.13
CA MET A 80 -7.59 -6.29 25.68
C MET A 80 -7.33 -7.71 26.15
N GLU A 81 -8.36 -8.34 26.72
CA GLU A 81 -8.31 -9.76 27.12
C GLU A 81 -8.04 -10.68 25.91
N ASP A 82 -8.61 -10.33 24.75
CA ASP A 82 -8.43 -11.05 23.50
C ASP A 82 -8.10 -10.08 22.36
N HIS A 83 -6.81 -9.83 22.14
CA HIS A 83 -6.32 -8.92 21.08
C HIS A 83 -6.69 -9.36 19.66
N ARG A 84 -7.08 -10.63 19.45
CA ARG A 84 -7.48 -11.15 18.13
C ARG A 84 -8.80 -10.55 17.66
N ARG A 85 -9.53 -9.88 18.57
CA ARG A 85 -10.73 -9.11 18.27
C ARG A 85 -10.44 -7.72 17.74
N ILE A 86 -9.19 -7.27 17.76
CA ILE A 86 -8.76 -6.03 17.12
C ILE A 86 -8.48 -6.37 15.66
N PHE A 87 -9.31 -5.83 14.78
CA PHE A 87 -9.14 -5.92 13.34
C PHE A 87 -9.24 -4.53 12.72
N PRO A 88 -8.56 -4.29 11.59
CA PRO A 88 -8.78 -3.07 10.82
C PRO A 88 -10.26 -2.99 10.43
N GLY A 89 -10.94 -1.91 10.84
CA GLY A 89 -12.40 -1.76 10.70
C GLY A 89 -12.90 -1.49 9.28
N TRP A 90 -12.19 -1.94 8.25
CA TRP A 90 -12.68 -1.88 6.87
C TRP A 90 -13.74 -2.96 6.64
N GLU A 91 -14.68 -2.70 5.74
CA GLU A 91 -15.59 -3.71 5.25
C GLU A 91 -15.00 -4.30 3.96
N LEU A 92 -14.28 -5.42 4.05
CA LEU A 92 -13.85 -6.11 2.83
C LEU A 92 -15.08 -6.80 2.21
N PHE A 93 -15.11 -6.89 0.88
CA PHE A 93 -16.15 -7.56 0.07
C PHE A 93 -17.46 -6.77 -0.15
N GLY A 94 -17.58 -6.15 -1.31
CA GLY A 94 -18.81 -5.49 -1.79
C GLY A 94 -19.06 -4.11 -1.18
N SER A 95 -18.07 -3.56 -0.49
CA SER A 95 -18.10 -2.21 0.08
C SER A 95 -17.38 -1.21 -0.84
N ARG A 96 -17.20 0.03 -0.33
CA ARG A 96 -16.44 1.10 -0.99
C ARG A 96 -15.04 1.29 -0.39
N ASP A 97 -14.67 0.44 0.56
CA ASP A 97 -13.38 0.49 1.24
C ASP A 97 -12.32 -0.22 0.40
N LEU A 98 -11.13 0.38 0.35
CA LEU A 98 -9.96 -0.21 -0.29
C LEU A 98 -8.84 -0.37 0.74
N PHE A 99 -8.21 -1.54 0.77
CA PHE A 99 -6.96 -1.73 1.49
C PHE A 99 -5.77 -1.69 0.54
N ILE A 100 -4.87 -0.74 0.78
CA ILE A 100 -3.63 -0.61 0.01
C ILE A 100 -2.43 -0.95 0.90
N THR A 101 -1.58 -1.85 0.42
CA THR A 101 -0.23 -2.11 0.94
C THR A 101 0.80 -1.84 -0.15
N SER A 102 1.88 -1.13 0.20
CA SER A 102 2.94 -0.79 -0.74
C SER A 102 4.23 -1.53 -0.43
N TRP A 103 4.72 -2.29 -1.42
CA TRP A 103 6.01 -2.96 -1.42
C TRP A 103 7.01 -2.24 -2.34
N ALA A 104 6.64 -1.07 -2.86
CA ALA A 104 7.41 -0.33 -3.86
C ALA A 104 8.86 -0.03 -3.46
N ASP A 105 9.10 0.15 -2.16
CA ASP A 105 10.41 0.45 -1.59
C ASP A 105 11.05 -0.77 -0.89
N LEU A 106 10.53 -1.97 -1.13
CA LEU A 106 11.21 -3.22 -0.80
C LEU A 106 12.19 -3.55 -1.93
N ASN A 107 13.46 -3.70 -1.58
CA ASN A 107 14.56 -3.86 -2.53
C ASN A 107 14.70 -5.32 -3.03
N PHE A 108 13.59 -5.97 -3.40
CA PHE A 108 13.62 -7.38 -3.77
C PHE A 108 14.45 -7.66 -5.04
N TYR A 109 14.51 -6.71 -5.97
CA TYR A 109 15.33 -6.82 -7.18
C TYR A 109 16.83 -6.67 -6.92
N ASP A 110 17.24 -6.22 -5.72
CA ASP A 110 18.65 -6.06 -5.36
C ASP A 110 19.26 -7.35 -4.79
N PHE A 111 18.43 -8.33 -4.41
CA PHE A 111 18.92 -9.62 -3.91
C PHE A 111 19.63 -10.39 -5.02
N ASP A 112 20.91 -10.68 -4.80
CA ASP A 112 21.71 -11.53 -5.68
C ASP A 112 21.89 -12.91 -5.03
N PHE A 113 21.37 -13.94 -5.70
CA PHE A 113 21.42 -15.32 -5.24
C PHE A 113 22.70 -16.06 -5.69
N GLY A 114 23.65 -15.34 -6.29
CA GLY A 114 24.95 -15.86 -6.71
C GLY A 114 24.92 -16.57 -8.06
N ASP A 115 26.04 -17.22 -8.39
CA ASP A 115 26.29 -17.84 -9.69
C ASP A 115 25.20 -18.86 -10.04
N GLY A 116 24.49 -18.61 -11.14
CA GLY A 116 23.44 -19.48 -11.69
C GLY A 116 22.01 -19.00 -11.46
N LEU A 117 21.75 -18.21 -10.42
CA LEU A 117 20.41 -17.64 -10.16
C LEU A 117 20.36 -16.12 -10.32
N ALA A 118 21.48 -15.43 -10.08
CA ALA A 118 21.61 -13.97 -10.20
C ALA A 118 20.49 -13.22 -9.45
N LYS A 119 20.10 -12.04 -9.96
CA LYS A 119 19.03 -11.22 -9.41
C LYS A 119 17.66 -11.62 -9.97
N PRO A 120 16.56 -11.46 -9.20
CA PRO A 120 15.21 -11.70 -9.70
C PRO A 120 14.90 -10.86 -10.94
N HIS A 121 14.31 -11.49 -11.95
CA HIS A 121 13.79 -10.78 -13.12
C HIS A 121 12.39 -10.19 -12.86
N PHE A 122 11.56 -10.89 -12.08
CA PHE A 122 10.24 -10.42 -11.67
C PHE A 122 9.92 -10.83 -10.23
N VAL A 123 9.13 -10.02 -9.54
CA VAL A 123 8.58 -10.32 -8.20
C VAL A 123 7.07 -10.22 -8.27
N ARG A 124 6.37 -11.25 -7.78
CA ARG A 124 4.91 -11.36 -7.80
C ARG A 124 4.37 -11.84 -6.47
N ILE A 125 3.11 -11.54 -6.20
CA ILE A 125 2.36 -12.22 -5.15
C ILE A 125 1.83 -13.56 -5.68
N PRO A 126 1.76 -14.62 -4.85
CA PRO A 126 0.97 -15.80 -5.16
C PRO A 126 -0.48 -15.41 -5.47
N TYR A 127 -1.17 -16.25 -6.24
CA TYR A 127 -2.57 -16.04 -6.55
C TYR A 127 -3.39 -15.82 -5.26
N SER A 128 -4.12 -14.71 -5.21
CA SER A 128 -4.94 -14.31 -4.08
C SER A 128 -6.26 -13.73 -4.59
N GLN A 129 -7.34 -13.96 -3.85
CA GLN A 129 -8.65 -13.41 -4.12
C GLN A 129 -9.17 -12.73 -2.86
N ALA A 130 -9.13 -11.40 -2.86
CA ALA A 130 -9.68 -10.62 -1.76
C ALA A 130 -10.09 -9.24 -2.27
N ASP A 131 -11.40 -9.04 -2.39
CA ASP A 131 -12.01 -7.83 -2.92
C ASP A 131 -11.61 -6.58 -2.14
N GLY A 132 -11.38 -5.48 -2.86
CA GLY A 132 -10.91 -4.21 -2.31
C GLY A 132 -9.43 -4.19 -1.91
N ASN A 133 -8.67 -5.26 -2.12
CA ASN A 133 -7.23 -5.27 -1.85
C ASN A 133 -6.40 -4.79 -3.04
N ILE A 134 -5.44 -3.93 -2.74
CA ILE A 134 -4.50 -3.35 -3.69
C ILE A 134 -3.09 -3.55 -3.16
N VAL A 135 -2.22 -4.16 -3.97
CA VAL A 135 -0.81 -4.38 -3.65
C VAL A 135 0.03 -3.66 -4.67
N VAL A 136 0.76 -2.63 -4.23
CA VAL A 136 1.79 -1.99 -5.06
C VAL A 136 3.04 -2.84 -4.98
N LEU A 137 3.45 -3.44 -6.11
CA LEU A 137 4.59 -4.35 -6.17
C LEU A 137 5.93 -3.60 -6.06
N PRO A 138 7.02 -4.33 -5.78
CA PRO A 138 8.36 -3.74 -5.71
C PRO A 138 8.74 -3.06 -7.03
N ARG A 139 9.42 -1.92 -6.94
CA ARG A 139 9.90 -1.20 -8.13
C ARG A 139 11.11 -1.90 -8.73
N ASN A 140 11.03 -2.28 -10.00
CA ASN A 140 12.22 -2.71 -10.73
C ASN A 140 13.04 -1.48 -11.13
N ARG A 141 14.23 -1.34 -10.55
CA ARG A 141 15.16 -0.23 -10.81
C ARG A 141 16.33 -0.61 -11.71
N SER A 142 16.48 -1.90 -12.06
CA SER A 142 17.65 -2.41 -12.81
C SER A 142 17.56 -2.24 -14.33
N GLU A 143 16.36 -2.02 -14.89
CA GLU A 143 16.18 -1.87 -16.33
C GLU A 143 16.29 -0.41 -16.78
N THR A 144 17.52 0.14 -16.75
CA THR A 144 17.82 1.50 -17.23
C THR A 144 18.34 1.56 -18.67
N GLU A 145 18.56 0.42 -19.34
CA GLU A 145 19.27 0.39 -20.62
C GLU A 145 18.38 0.25 -21.86
N THR A 146 17.09 -0.07 -21.72
CA THR A 146 16.19 -0.31 -22.88
C THR A 146 14.88 0.47 -22.83
N GLY A 147 14.90 1.75 -22.46
CA GLY A 147 13.82 2.71 -22.77
C GLY A 147 12.40 2.43 -22.25
N SER A 148 12.15 1.30 -21.59
CA SER A 148 10.90 0.98 -20.92
C SER A 148 10.96 1.51 -19.49
N SER A 149 10.13 2.53 -19.23
CA SER A 149 10.00 3.24 -17.96
C SER A 149 9.99 2.31 -16.76
N HIS A 150 10.60 2.73 -15.64
CA HIS A 150 10.43 2.16 -14.30
C HIS A 150 8.94 1.93 -13.98
N GLY A 151 8.42 0.75 -14.32
CA GLY A 151 7.01 0.44 -14.18
C GLY A 151 6.69 0.19 -12.71
N LEU A 152 5.79 1.00 -12.15
CA LEU A 152 5.14 0.64 -10.89
C LEU A 152 4.05 -0.36 -11.23
N GLU A 153 4.24 -1.63 -10.87
CA GLU A 153 3.19 -2.63 -11.04
C GLU A 153 2.25 -2.62 -9.84
N VAL A 154 0.94 -2.69 -10.10
CA VAL A 154 -0.09 -2.70 -9.06
C VAL A 154 -1.02 -3.88 -9.31
N VAL A 155 -1.20 -4.72 -8.28
CA VAL A 155 -2.22 -5.76 -8.28
C VAL A 155 -3.48 -5.21 -7.67
N VAL A 156 -4.56 -5.18 -8.46
CA VAL A 156 -5.89 -4.72 -8.04
C VAL A 156 -6.81 -5.93 -7.98
N MET A 157 -7.32 -6.23 -6.79
CA MET A 157 -8.27 -7.32 -6.55
C MET A 157 -9.65 -6.73 -6.32
N LEU A 158 -10.58 -7.03 -7.23
CA LEU A 158 -11.95 -6.52 -7.22
C LEU A 158 -12.94 -7.66 -7.51
N GLN A 159 -14.21 -7.43 -7.22
CA GLN A 159 -15.29 -8.26 -7.76
C GLN A 159 -15.25 -8.28 -9.28
N ARG A 160 -15.75 -9.37 -9.87
CA ARG A 160 -15.71 -9.57 -11.32
C ARG A 160 -16.32 -8.40 -12.09
N THR A 161 -17.48 -7.92 -11.67
CA THR A 161 -18.20 -6.83 -12.34
C THR A 161 -17.43 -5.52 -12.29
N ASP A 162 -16.80 -5.21 -11.16
CA ASP A 162 -16.03 -3.98 -10.99
C ASP A 162 -14.71 -4.05 -11.74
N LEU A 163 -14.09 -5.25 -11.81
CA LEU A 163 -12.88 -5.49 -12.59
C LEU A 163 -13.16 -5.40 -14.10
N GLU A 164 -14.31 -5.90 -14.57
CA GLU A 164 -14.74 -5.77 -15.96
C GLU A 164 -14.99 -4.30 -16.31
N ALA A 165 -15.70 -3.57 -15.45
CA ALA A 165 -15.92 -2.13 -15.64
C ALA A 165 -14.61 -1.33 -15.65
N LEU A 166 -13.67 -1.63 -14.74
CA LEU A 166 -12.37 -0.95 -14.67
C LEU A 166 -11.51 -1.19 -15.93
N LYS A 167 -11.61 -2.38 -16.54
CA LYS A 167 -10.90 -2.69 -17.80
C LYS A 167 -11.45 -1.95 -19.01
N GLU A 168 -12.72 -1.59 -18.97
CA GLU A 168 -13.38 -0.85 -20.05
C GLU A 168 -13.30 0.67 -19.84
N ASP A 169 -12.75 1.13 -18.70
CA ASP A 169 -12.63 2.54 -18.37
C ASP A 169 -11.45 3.18 -19.11
N SER A 170 -11.75 4.09 -20.03
CA SER A 170 -10.75 4.81 -20.83
C SER A 170 -9.78 5.65 -20.00
N LEU A 171 -10.18 6.11 -18.80
CA LEU A 171 -9.30 6.87 -17.90
C LEU A 171 -8.29 5.98 -17.18
N TRP A 172 -8.54 4.67 -17.11
CA TRP A 172 -7.63 3.70 -16.52
C TRP A 172 -6.60 3.17 -17.53
N GLU A 173 -6.95 3.12 -18.81
CA GLU A 173 -6.05 2.68 -19.89
C GLU A 173 -5.05 3.75 -20.35
N GLU A 174 -5.31 5.05 -20.09
CA GLU A 174 -4.41 6.18 -20.37
C GLU A 174 -3.20 6.26 -19.41
#